data_AF-A0AA95F5H9-F1
#
_entry.id   AF-A0AA95F5H9-F1
#
_cell.length_a   1.000
_cell.length_b   1.000
_cell.length_c   1.000
_cell.angle_alpha   90.00
_cell.angle_beta   90.00
_cell.angle_gamma   90.00
#
_symmetry.space_group_name_H-M   'P 1'
#
loop_
_entity.id
_entity.type
_entity.pdbx_description
1 polymer ?
#
loop_
_entity_poly.entity_id
_entity_poly.type
_entity_poly.pdbx_seq_one_letter_code
_entity_poly.pdbx_strand_id
1 'polypeptide(L)'
;MSDTIHIQIDRADGSLQRLIGLVERRGFHIDGMSMADIDGASRRIALTVRGRDAARSIDNLGCQIDRLFGVSRIGAQSFQSEAA
;
A
#
# COMPACT_ATOMS: atom_id res chain seq x y z
N MET A 1 -11.09 8.34 10.69
CA MET A 1 -10.08 7.40 11.20
C MET A 1 -9.22 6.99 10.03
N SER A 2 -7.90 6.90 10.22
CA SER A 2 -6.96 6.56 9.15
C SER A 2 -6.29 5.24 9.48
N ASP A 3 -6.15 4.40 8.47
CA ASP A 3 -5.58 3.05 8.56
C ASP A 3 -4.28 3.00 7.76
N THR A 4 -3.30 2.24 8.24
CA THR A 4 -2.02 2.08 7.54
C THR A 4 -1.91 0.67 6.98
N ILE A 5 -1.63 0.57 5.68
CA ILE A 5 -1.38 -0.69 4.98
C ILE A 5 0.10 -0.74 4.62
N HIS A 6 0.74 -1.87 4.92
CA HIS A 6 2.11 -2.15 4.49
C HIS A 6 2.10 -2.97 3.20
N ILE A 7 2.87 -2.50 2.22
CA ILE A 7 2.84 -3.00 0.86
C ILE A 7 4.29 -3.16 0.39
N GLN A 8 4.58 -4.23 -0.32
CA GLN A 8 5.77 -4.37 -1.14
C GLN A 8 5.38 -4.15 -2.60
N ILE A 9 6.15 -3.34 -3.30
CA ILE A 9 6.04 -3.19 -4.75
C ILE A 9 7.31 -3.64 -5.43
N ASP A 10 7.18 -4.21 -6.61
CA ASP A 10 8.31 -4.40 -7.51
C ASP A 10 8.81 -3.04 -8.02
N ARG A 11 10.00 -3.05 -8.62
CA ARG A 11 10.55 -1.88 -9.30
C ARG A 11 10.05 -1.72 -10.74
N ALA A 12 9.01 -2.45 -11.13
CA ALA A 12 8.47 -2.34 -12.48
C ALA A 12 7.80 -0.98 -12.68
N ASP A 13 7.87 -0.48 -13.91
CA ASP A 13 7.25 0.80 -14.25
C ASP A 13 5.74 0.77 -14.01
N GLY A 14 5.27 1.77 -13.27
CA GLY A 14 3.86 2.00 -13.01
C GLY A 14 3.27 1.25 -11.80
N SER A 15 4.01 0.43 -11.05
CA SER A 15 3.46 -0.29 -9.89
C SER A 15 2.96 0.67 -8.79
N LEU A 16 3.73 1.71 -8.49
CA LEU A 16 3.30 2.79 -7.60
C LEU A 16 2.08 3.55 -8.17
N GLN A 17 2.09 3.87 -9.46
CA GLN A 17 0.99 4.59 -10.10
C GLN A 17 -0.32 3.78 -10.06
N ARG A 18 -0.26 2.46 -10.30
CA ARG A 18 -1.42 1.56 -10.20
C ARG A 18 -1.97 1.50 -8.78
N LEU A 19 -1.09 1.43 -7.77
CA LEU A 19 -1.48 1.46 -6.36
C LEU A 19 -2.22 2.74 -6.02
N ILE A 20 -1.64 3.91 -6.34
CA ILE A 20 -2.27 5.21 -6.04
C ILE A 20 -3.58 5.39 -6.80
N GLY A 21 -3.59 5.03 -8.08
CA GLY A 21 -4.79 5.07 -8.89
C GLY A 21 -5.90 4.19 -8.32
N LEU A 22 -5.58 3.00 -7.79
CA LEU A 22 -6.58 2.13 -7.15
C LEU A 22 -7.16 2.81 -5.90
N VAL A 23 -6.31 3.30 -4.99
CA VAL A 23 -6.73 3.89 -3.71
C VAL A 23 -7.66 5.08 -3.93
N GLU A 24 -7.26 6.02 -4.79
CA GLU A 24 -8.06 7.22 -5.10
C GLU A 24 -9.38 6.87 -5.79
N ARG A 25 -9.36 5.96 -6.78
CA ARG A 25 -10.58 5.52 -7.50
C ARG A 25 -11.56 4.76 -6.62
N ARG A 26 -11.09 4.19 -5.51
CA ARG A 26 -11.92 3.46 -4.54
C ARG A 26 -12.47 4.34 -3.42
N GLY A 27 -12.23 5.65 -3.49
CA GLY A 27 -12.80 6.61 -2.53
C GLY A 27 -12.05 6.64 -1.20
N PHE A 28 -10.76 6.33 -1.21
CA PHE A 28 -9.88 6.55 -0.07
C PHE A 28 -9.03 7.80 -0.33
N HIS A 29 -8.86 8.59 0.72
CA HIS A 29 -7.87 9.66 0.78
C HIS A 29 -6.54 9.08 1.24
N ILE A 30 -5.45 9.52 0.64
CA ILE A 30 -4.10 9.23 1.11
C ILE A 30 -3.70 10.33 2.10
N ASP A 31 -3.62 9.98 3.38
CA ASP A 31 -3.21 10.92 4.43
C ASP A 31 -1.67 10.91 4.59
N GLY A 32 -0.99 9.83 4.17
CA GLY A 32 0.47 9.75 4.23
C GLY A 32 1.04 8.56 3.48
N MET A 33 2.31 8.69 3.05
CA MET A 33 3.07 7.62 2.41
C MET A 33 4.53 7.69 2.86
N SER A 34 5.09 6.56 3.23
CA SER A 34 6.53 6.37 3.42
C SER A 34 7.02 5.22 2.54
N MET A 35 8.23 5.36 2.01
CA MET A 35 8.85 4.38 1.12
C MET A 35 10.26 4.04 1.60
N ALA A 36 10.61 2.76 1.56
CA ALA A 36 11.95 2.27 1.85
C ALA A 36 12.36 1.24 0.80
N ASP A 37 13.61 1.29 0.34
CA ASP A 37 14.19 0.25 -0.51
C ASP A 37 14.67 -0.93 0.37
N ILE A 38 14.44 -2.18 -0.07
CA ILE A 38 14.88 -3.39 0.64
C ILE A 38 16.22 -3.88 0.07
N ASP A 39 16.27 -4.14 -1.23
CA ASP A 39 17.43 -4.78 -1.89
C ASP A 39 17.69 -4.26 -3.32
N GLY A 40 17.05 -3.15 -3.70
CA GLY A 40 17.12 -2.59 -5.06
C GLY A 40 16.24 -3.30 -6.10
N ALA A 41 15.67 -4.48 -5.80
CA ALA A 41 14.69 -5.19 -6.62
C ALA A 41 13.24 -4.86 -6.22
N SER A 42 13.01 -4.55 -4.94
CA SER A 42 11.69 -4.19 -4.42
C SER A 42 11.71 -3.05 -3.40
N ARG A 43 10.54 -2.45 -3.19
CA ARG A 43 10.31 -1.33 -2.26
C ARG A 43 9.19 -1.67 -1.29
N ARG A 44 9.37 -1.29 -0.02
CA ARG A 44 8.27 -1.23 0.94
C ARG A 44 7.62 0.13 0.92
N ILE A 45 6.31 0.13 1.06
CA ILE A 45 5.47 1.30 1.20
C ILE A 45 4.62 1.10 2.45
N ALA A 46 4.66 2.09 3.35
CA ALA A 46 3.63 2.28 4.36
C ALA A 46 2.67 3.34 3.83
N LEU A 47 1.44 2.95 3.54
CA LEU A 47 0.41 3.83 3.00
C LEU A 47 -0.67 4.05 4.05
N THR A 48 -0.80 5.29 4.51
CA THR A 48 -1.86 5.71 5.43
C THR A 48 -3.03 6.27 4.63
N VAL A 49 -4.18 5.63 4.75
CA VAL A 49 -5.39 5.98 4.00
C VAL A 49 -6.57 6.21 4.92
N ARG A 50 -7.53 6.98 4.45
CA ARG A 50 -8.79 7.23 5.15
C ARG A 50 -9.96 7.13 4.17
N GLY A 51 -10.96 6.33 4.52
CA GLY A 51 -12.19 6.26 3.75
C GLY A 51 -12.87 7.63 3.68
N ARG A 52 -13.36 8.01 2.49
CA ARG A 52 -14.16 9.23 2.31
C ARG A 52 -15.53 9.14 3.00
N ASP A 53 -16.04 7.92 3.17
CA ASP A 53 -17.30 7.61 3.83
C ASP A 53 -17.17 6.33 4.68
N ALA A 54 -18.15 6.06 5.54
CA ALA A 54 -18.17 4.90 6.44
C ALA A 54 -18.40 3.55 5.72
N ALA A 55 -18.75 3.55 4.43
CA ALA A 55 -18.93 2.34 3.64
C ALA A 55 -17.63 1.83 3.00
N ARG A 56 -16.50 2.51 3.22
CA ARG A 56 -15.17 2.09 2.75
C ARG A 56 -14.53 1.14 3.76
N SER A 57 -14.31 -0.10 3.34
CA SER A 57 -13.63 -1.13 4.13
C SER A 57 -12.17 -1.28 3.67
N ILE A 58 -11.26 -1.22 4.64
CA ILE A 58 -9.82 -1.43 4.41
C ILE A 58 -9.53 -2.86 3.94
N ASP A 59 -10.30 -3.85 4.38
CA ASP A 59 -10.15 -5.25 3.97
C ASP A 59 -10.46 -5.43 2.49
N ASN A 60 -11.53 -4.76 2.02
CA ASN A 60 -11.87 -4.75 0.60
C ASN A 60 -10.80 -4.06 -0.25
N LEU A 61 -10.21 -2.97 0.24
CA LEU A 61 -9.06 -2.33 -0.42
C LEU A 61 -7.87 -3.29 -0.46
N GLY A 62 -7.61 -4.01 0.64
CA GLY A 62 -6.52 -4.98 0.72
C GLY A 62 -6.66 -6.11 -0.32
N CYS A 63 -7.83 -6.73 -0.40
CA CYS A 63 -8.13 -7.75 -1.42
C CYS A 63 -8.01 -7.23 -2.86
N GLN A 64 -8.20 -5.92 -3.09
CA GLN A 64 -8.03 -5.32 -4.42
C GLN A 64 -6.56 -5.02 -4.72
N ILE A 65 -5.79 -4.61 -3.72
CA ILE A 65 -4.34 -4.44 -3.82
C ILE A 65 -3.69 -5.77 -4.18
N ASP A 66 -4.14 -6.87 -3.59
CA ASP A 66 -3.61 -8.22 -3.88
C ASP A 66 -3.83 -8.65 -5.34
N ARG A 67 -4.69 -7.96 -6.10
CA ARG A 67 -4.94 -8.21 -7.53
C ARG A 67 -4.13 -7.30 -8.45
N LEU A 68 -3.36 -6.36 -7.91
CA LEU A 68 -2.52 -5.47 -8.71
C LEU A 68 -1.23 -6.19 -9.11
N PHE A 69 -0.85 -6.05 -10.37
CA PHE A 69 0.43 -6.54 -10.87
C PHE A 69 1.59 -5.75 -10.24
N GLY A 70 2.58 -6.46 -9.71
CA GLY A 70 3.78 -5.88 -9.10
C GLY A 70 3.56 -5.30 -7.71
N VAL A 71 2.46 -5.65 -7.04
CA VAL A 71 2.09 -5.14 -5.72
C VAL A 71 1.66 -6.31 -4.84
N SER A 72 2.10 -6.32 -3.58
CA SER A 72 1.73 -7.36 -2.61
C SER A 72 1.64 -6.75 -1.22
N ARG A 73 0.61 -7.10 -0.45
CA ARG A 73 0.54 -6.69 0.96
C ARG A 73 1.52 -7.48 1.80
N ILE A 74 2.09 -6.82 2.80
CA ILE A 74 2.97 -7.44 3.78
C ILE A 74 2.43 -7.19 5.18
N GLY A 75 2.70 -8.12 6.10
CA GLY A 75 2.33 -7.95 7.51
C GLY A 75 3.12 -6.80 8.14
N ALA A 76 2.53 -6.11 9.11
CA ALA A 76 3.19 -5.01 9.82
C ALA A 76 4.52 -5.43 10.49
N GLN A 77 4.62 -6.69 10.94
CA GLN A 77 5.84 -7.26 11.50
C GLN A 77 6.96 -7.35 10.46
N SER A 78 6.62 -7.68 9.21
CA SER A 78 7.56 -7.78 8.08
C SER A 78 8.10 -6.41 7.64
N PHE A 79 7.46 -5.30 8.03
CA PHE A 79 7.94 -3.95 7.73
C PHE A 79 9.08 -3.52 8.68
N GLN A 80 9.12 -4.03 9.92
CA GLN A 80 10.10 -3.64 10.94
C GLN A 80 11.38 -4.50 10.97
N SER A 81 11.35 -5.71 10.41
CA SER A 81 12.42 -6.72 10.56
C SER A 81 13.77 -6.43 9.86
N GLU A 82 13.98 -5.27 9.24
CA GLU A 82 15.28 -4.92 8.60
C GLU A 82 15.95 -3.67 9.17
N ALA A 83 15.48 -3.18 10.33
CA ALA A 83 16.12 -2.09 11.06
C ALA A 83 17.01 -2.57 12.23
N ALA A 84 17.29 -3.88 12.34
CA ALA A 84 18.06 -4.48 13.43
C ALA A 84 19.38 -5.09 12.94
#